data_AF-A0A2V7CZI9-F1
#
_entry.id   AF-A0A2V7CZI9-F1
#
_cell.length_a   1.000
_cell.length_b   1.000
_cell.length_c   1.000
_cell.angle_alpha   90.00
_cell.angle_beta   90.00
_cell.angle_gamma   90.00
#
_symmetry.space_group_name_H-M   'P 1'
#
loop_
_entity.id
_entity.type
_entity.pdbx_description
1 polymer ?
#
loop_
_entity_poly.entity_id
_entity_poly.type
_entity_poly.pdbx_seq_one_letter_code
_entity_poly.pdbx_strand_id
1 'polypeptide(L)'
;MRSCRRWTLGAALALAVAVLIPPAGAGQGPPAGRHGALALRVVSSPPELVSGGAARVEVTVPARVARADVTVELNGTDVTAAFGPDPADNHHLEGVLTGLPLGESTVAVRVRGPGKARPNRVELAIVNHPITGPMFSGPRQEVFLCSTAGHRATALLGPIIDQKTCSVETQVGFFYRSTAPESGRWKPFDPRAPRPADMATTTLEGRTVDFVIRWERGTINRFIYSIAIPSPGGQDPAAPDLSAWNGKLLYKFEGGVGIGHYQGAPSRSDMLYEPGLALGYAIAYSTGTTTDTHYNLQLGAETAIMVKSRFVVAYAEPKYTVGVGASGGAVQQYVYGQNHPGLIDAGVPQYSYPDMVTQTIHVGDCELLERWLDSKVLADPLSKWRTWANRRLVEGLNTSDVMPNPFAPLMPYMPRLGSTECINGWRGLSPLVLNPHFGTAPGITPEQQAAVEWTHWADLVNIYGRDVTGFARNPWDNVGVQYGLQALRDGVITFDEFLDLNASAGSWKEAKDMVQEGCPYLSTACPFDVDVWSARNMSLSPDGGLTPAPRRQGDRQAQQAAYRSGMVFRGRIDIPLI
;
A
#
# COMPACT_ATOMS: atom_id res chain seq x y z
N MET A 1 45.92 9.06 65.60
CA MET A 1 46.35 7.88 64.80
C MET A 1 45.09 7.05 64.57
N ARG A 2 44.55 6.80 63.38
CA ARG A 2 45.16 6.55 62.07
C ARG A 2 44.44 7.34 60.98
N SER A 3 45.20 7.79 59.98
CA SER A 3 44.74 8.46 58.79
C SER A 3 44.07 7.46 57.83
N CYS A 4 42.90 7.82 57.31
CA CYS A 4 42.35 7.22 56.09
C CYS A 4 41.97 8.34 55.13
N ARG A 5 42.79 8.51 54.08
CA ARG A 5 42.47 9.31 52.90
C ARG A 5 41.19 8.76 52.26
N ARG A 6 40.10 9.53 52.28
CA ARG A 6 39.01 9.40 51.32
C ARG A 6 39.28 10.37 50.18
N TRP A 7 39.53 9.84 49.00
CA TRP A 7 39.50 10.63 47.77
C TRP A 7 38.03 10.87 47.42
N THR A 8 37.65 12.14 47.43
CA THR A 8 36.39 12.65 46.89
C THR A 8 36.40 12.47 45.37
N LEU A 9 35.47 11.68 44.84
CA LEU A 9 35.13 11.64 43.43
C LEU A 9 34.64 13.02 43.00
N GLY A 10 35.41 13.68 42.13
CA GLY A 10 35.00 14.91 41.45
C GLY A 10 33.85 14.63 40.50
N ALA A 11 32.73 15.30 40.71
CA ALA A 11 31.63 15.35 39.75
C ALA A 11 32.05 16.25 38.58
N ALA A 12 32.34 15.64 37.42
CA ALA A 12 32.42 16.36 36.17
C ALA A 12 31.00 16.53 35.61
N LEU A 13 30.43 17.74 35.77
CA LEU A 13 29.26 18.16 35.02
C LEU A 13 29.64 18.29 33.54
N ALA A 14 29.27 17.30 32.74
CA ALA A 14 29.19 17.48 31.29
C ALA A 14 27.86 18.19 30.98
N LEU A 15 27.93 19.50 30.70
CA LEU A 15 26.83 20.23 30.07
C LEU A 15 26.60 19.62 28.67
N ALA A 16 25.64 18.72 28.55
CA ALA A 16 25.06 18.37 27.26
C ALA A 16 24.20 19.54 26.81
N VAL A 17 24.76 20.42 25.97
CA VAL A 17 23.97 21.36 25.18
C VAL A 17 23.15 20.53 24.21
N ALA A 18 21.91 20.24 24.59
CA ALA A 18 20.92 19.71 23.68
C ALA A 18 20.65 20.80 22.62
N VAL A 19 21.30 20.68 21.47
CA VAL A 19 20.88 21.39 20.27
C VAL A 19 19.53 20.80 19.89
N LEU A 20 18.46 21.45 20.36
CA LEU A 20 17.11 21.27 19.84
C LEU A 20 17.14 21.74 18.38
N ILE A 21 17.43 20.82 17.47
CA ILE A 21 17.11 21.00 16.05
C ILE A 21 15.59 20.83 15.98
N PRO A 22 14.79 21.88 15.76
CA PRO A 22 13.37 21.69 15.50
C PRO A 22 13.25 20.80 14.25
N PRO A 23 12.29 19.87 14.19
CA PRO A 23 12.02 19.16 12.94
C PRO A 23 11.77 20.22 11.88
N ALA A 24 12.54 20.20 10.80
CA ALA A 24 12.22 20.94 9.60
C ALA A 24 10.78 20.56 9.24
N GLY A 25 9.86 21.51 9.44
CA GLY A 25 8.46 21.29 9.12
C GLY A 25 8.37 20.87 7.66
N ALA A 26 7.63 19.80 7.39
CA ALA A 26 7.14 19.51 6.06
C ALA A 26 6.53 20.80 5.52
N GLY A 27 7.18 21.39 4.52
CA GLY A 27 6.76 22.64 3.94
C GLY A 27 5.47 22.42 3.18
N GLN A 28 4.33 22.52 3.87
CA GLN A 28 3.17 23.09 3.20
C GLN A 28 3.67 24.40 2.57
N GLY A 29 3.54 24.53 1.25
CA GLY A 29 3.78 25.79 0.57
C GLY A 29 3.09 26.93 1.34
N PRO A 30 3.57 28.18 1.22
CA PRO A 30 3.05 29.30 2.00
C PRO A 30 1.51 29.24 2.05
N PRO A 31 0.89 29.38 3.24
CA PRO A 31 -0.55 29.22 3.42
C PRO A 31 -1.26 30.07 2.38
N ALA A 32 -2.31 29.55 1.74
CA ALA A 32 -3.08 30.21 0.69
C ALA A 32 -3.21 31.71 1.00
N GLY A 33 -2.29 32.48 0.41
CA GLY A 33 -2.01 33.84 0.84
C GLY A 33 -3.23 34.68 0.48
N ARG A 34 -3.58 35.62 1.36
CA ARG A 34 -4.51 36.76 1.13
C ARG A 34 -5.01 36.78 -0.33
N HIS A 35 -6.25 36.34 -0.57
CA HIS A 35 -6.84 36.21 -1.90
C HIS A 35 -6.25 37.21 -2.92
N GLY A 36 -5.43 36.72 -3.85
CA GLY A 36 -4.78 37.53 -4.89
C GLY A 36 -3.31 37.92 -4.65
N ALA A 37 -2.57 37.27 -3.74
CA ALA A 37 -1.11 37.40 -3.63
C ALA A 37 -0.35 36.45 -4.59
N LEU A 38 0.91 36.80 -4.92
CA LEU A 38 1.78 35.93 -5.71
C LEU A 38 2.09 34.66 -4.90
N ALA A 39 1.85 33.49 -5.48
CA ALA A 39 2.14 32.20 -4.85
C ALA A 39 2.65 31.17 -5.86
N LEU A 40 3.29 30.13 -5.34
CA LEU A 40 3.95 29.06 -6.10
C LEU A 40 3.65 27.72 -5.43
N ARG A 41 3.24 26.72 -6.22
CA ARG A 41 2.91 25.37 -5.73
C ARG A 41 3.35 24.30 -6.74
N VAL A 42 3.86 23.18 -6.25
CA VAL A 42 3.99 21.95 -7.04
C VAL A 42 2.64 21.24 -7.02
N VAL A 43 2.08 20.95 -8.19
CA VAL A 43 0.73 20.34 -8.31
C VAL A 43 0.80 18.84 -8.57
N SER A 44 1.95 18.33 -9.04
CA SER A 44 2.14 16.90 -9.30
C SER A 44 2.38 16.06 -8.05
N SER A 45 2.95 16.64 -7.00
CA SER A 45 3.29 15.96 -5.75
C SER A 45 3.63 16.97 -4.65
N PRO A 46 3.78 16.54 -3.38
CA PRO A 46 4.46 17.35 -2.38
C PRO A 46 5.85 17.78 -2.87
N PRO A 47 6.30 19.03 -2.62
CA PRO A 47 7.57 19.56 -3.15
C PRO A 47 8.80 18.69 -2.82
N GLU A 48 8.81 18.04 -1.66
CA GLU A 48 9.87 17.15 -1.18
C GLU A 48 9.82 15.73 -1.77
N LEU A 49 8.75 15.41 -2.53
CA LEU A 49 8.48 14.11 -3.15
C LEU A 49 8.33 14.24 -4.68
N VAL A 50 9.15 15.06 -5.31
CA VAL A 50 9.24 15.10 -6.79
C VAL A 50 10.03 13.90 -7.26
N SER A 51 9.65 13.29 -8.39
CA SER A 51 10.36 12.11 -8.91
C SER A 51 10.49 12.12 -10.42
N GLY A 52 11.57 11.52 -10.93
CA GLY A 52 11.75 11.30 -12.37
C GLY A 52 12.16 12.54 -13.15
N GLY A 53 12.70 13.55 -12.48
CA GLY A 53 13.29 14.72 -13.13
C GLY A 53 12.25 15.72 -13.67
N ALA A 54 10.98 15.60 -13.27
CA ALA A 54 9.93 16.49 -13.72
C ALA A 54 8.90 16.83 -12.64
N ALA A 55 8.38 18.05 -12.67
CA ALA A 55 7.34 18.52 -11.78
C ALA A 55 6.41 19.49 -12.52
N ARG A 56 5.10 19.37 -12.33
CA ARG A 56 4.13 20.38 -12.78
C ARG A 56 3.96 21.41 -11.68
N VAL A 57 4.02 22.68 -12.06
CA VAL A 57 4.09 23.82 -11.13
C VAL A 57 3.06 24.86 -11.54
N GLU A 58 2.32 25.35 -10.56
CA GLU A 58 1.35 26.42 -10.68
C GLU A 58 1.87 27.69 -10.02
N VAL A 59 1.63 28.82 -10.68
CA VAL A 59 1.92 30.16 -10.18
C VAL A 59 0.61 30.94 -10.10
N THR A 60 0.17 31.23 -8.88
CA THR A 60 -0.93 32.17 -8.64
C THR A 60 -0.44 33.59 -8.89
N VAL A 61 -1.01 34.27 -9.88
CA VAL A 61 -0.65 35.65 -10.24
C VAL A 61 -1.68 36.61 -9.63
N PRO A 62 -1.26 37.72 -8.97
CA PRO A 62 -2.19 38.73 -8.52
C PRO A 62 -3.05 39.29 -9.65
N ALA A 63 -4.36 39.50 -9.41
CA ALA A 63 -5.31 39.94 -10.44
C ALA A 63 -4.92 41.23 -11.18
N ARG A 64 -4.14 42.12 -10.53
CA ARG A 64 -3.67 43.39 -11.11
C ARG A 64 -2.33 43.28 -11.85
N VAL A 65 -1.70 42.11 -11.85
CA VAL A 65 -0.43 41.83 -12.51
C VAL A 65 -0.72 41.15 -13.84
N ALA A 66 -0.15 41.68 -14.92
CA ALA A 66 -0.20 40.99 -16.21
C ALA A 66 0.65 39.72 -16.13
N ARG A 67 0.15 38.59 -16.66
CA ARG A 67 0.88 37.31 -16.64
C ARG A 67 2.26 37.43 -17.30
N ALA A 68 2.40 38.29 -18.32
CA ALA A 68 3.67 38.58 -18.99
C ALA A 68 4.72 39.31 -18.12
N ASP A 69 4.33 39.89 -16.98
CA ASP A 69 5.26 40.50 -16.02
C ASP A 69 5.89 39.48 -15.05
N VAL A 70 5.46 38.22 -15.11
CA VAL A 70 5.92 37.13 -14.25
C VAL A 70 7.12 36.44 -14.90
N THR A 71 8.19 36.24 -14.12
CA THR A 71 9.35 35.44 -14.52
C THR A 71 9.53 34.28 -13.55
N VAL A 72 9.91 33.12 -14.09
CA VAL A 72 10.18 31.91 -13.33
C VAL A 72 11.62 31.49 -13.55
N GLU A 73 12.35 31.22 -12.47
CA GLU A 73 13.73 30.76 -12.47
C GLU A 73 13.83 29.40 -11.78
N LEU A 74 14.59 28.47 -12.36
CA LEU A 74 14.99 27.21 -11.74
C LEU A 74 16.49 27.28 -11.45
N ASN A 75 16.88 27.24 -10.17
CA ASN A 75 18.27 27.39 -9.73
C ASN A 75 18.95 28.64 -10.34
N GLY A 76 18.19 29.73 -10.49
CA GLY A 76 18.65 31.00 -11.09
C GLY A 76 18.65 31.04 -12.63
N THR A 77 18.29 29.94 -13.31
CA THR A 77 18.14 29.90 -14.77
C THR A 77 16.71 30.22 -15.16
N ASP A 78 16.50 31.17 -16.08
CA ASP A 78 15.16 31.55 -16.55
C ASP A 78 14.49 30.39 -17.31
N VAL A 79 13.34 29.96 -16.81
CA VAL A 79 12.49 28.89 -17.37
C VAL A 79 11.08 29.41 -17.67
N THR A 80 10.89 30.73 -17.74
CA THR A 80 9.58 31.37 -17.94
C THR A 80 8.84 30.84 -19.18
N ALA A 81 9.58 30.48 -20.24
CA ALA A 81 9.01 29.93 -21.47
C ALA A 81 8.31 28.57 -21.30
N ALA A 82 8.57 27.85 -20.20
CA ALA A 82 7.88 26.60 -19.88
C ALA A 82 6.49 26.82 -19.25
N PHE A 83 6.13 28.07 -18.95
CA PHE A 83 4.88 28.43 -18.28
C PHE A 83 3.92 29.14 -19.24
N GLY A 84 2.67 28.72 -19.23
CA GLY A 84 1.58 29.33 -19.97
C GLY A 84 0.36 29.57 -19.11
N PRO A 85 -0.68 30.24 -19.63
CA PRO A 85 -2.00 30.31 -19.01
C PRO A 85 -2.48 28.94 -18.49
N ASP A 86 -2.96 28.90 -17.26
CA ASP A 86 -3.69 27.73 -16.75
C ASP A 86 -4.95 27.49 -17.62
N PRO A 87 -5.17 26.25 -18.13
CA PRO A 87 -6.38 25.89 -18.88
C PRO A 87 -7.71 26.16 -18.16
N ALA A 88 -7.73 26.24 -16.83
CA ALA A 88 -8.91 26.59 -16.04
C ALA A 88 -9.23 28.10 -16.03
N ASP A 89 -8.36 28.93 -16.62
CA ASP A 89 -8.47 30.40 -16.75
C ASP A 89 -8.79 31.16 -15.45
N ASN A 90 -8.12 30.75 -14.37
CA ASN A 90 -8.18 31.34 -13.03
C ASN A 90 -7.17 32.50 -12.81
N HIS A 91 -6.60 33.06 -13.88
CA HIS A 91 -5.48 34.01 -13.82
C HIS A 91 -4.16 33.44 -13.28
N HIS A 92 -4.00 32.12 -13.27
CA HIS A 92 -2.73 31.47 -12.93
C HIS A 92 -1.89 31.20 -14.19
N LEU A 93 -0.61 30.88 -13.94
CA LEU A 93 0.28 30.26 -14.91
C LEU A 93 0.57 28.83 -14.48
N GLU A 94 0.66 27.91 -15.42
CA GLU A 94 1.08 26.54 -15.19
C GLU A 94 2.21 26.16 -16.15
N GLY A 95 3.16 25.38 -15.66
CA GLY A 95 4.28 24.89 -16.46
C GLY A 95 4.82 23.55 -15.95
N VAL A 96 5.48 22.81 -16.84
CA VAL A 96 6.17 21.57 -16.49
C VAL A 96 7.67 21.84 -16.48
N LEU A 97 8.28 21.75 -15.30
CA LEU A 97 9.72 21.72 -15.15
C LEU A 97 10.21 20.33 -15.53
N THR A 98 11.23 20.25 -16.38
CA THR A 98 11.87 19.00 -16.81
C THR A 98 13.38 19.09 -16.65
N GLY A 99 14.06 17.93 -16.62
CA GLY A 99 15.51 17.88 -16.43
C GLY A 99 15.96 18.29 -15.03
N LEU A 100 15.09 18.16 -14.02
CA LEU A 100 15.45 18.48 -12.64
C LEU A 100 16.61 17.57 -12.18
N PRO A 101 17.69 18.13 -11.62
CA PRO A 101 18.76 17.32 -11.04
C PRO A 101 18.25 16.55 -9.83
N LEU A 102 18.92 15.47 -9.46
CA LEU A 102 18.60 14.76 -8.21
C LEU A 102 18.94 15.64 -7.00
N GLY A 103 18.11 15.55 -5.95
CA GLY A 103 18.24 16.36 -4.75
C GLY A 103 17.48 17.68 -4.83
N GLU A 104 17.92 18.65 -4.02
CA GLU A 104 17.23 19.94 -3.89
C GLU A 104 17.42 20.82 -5.13
N SER A 105 16.36 21.53 -5.51
CA SER A 105 16.38 22.65 -6.44
C SER A 105 15.46 23.75 -5.93
N THR A 106 15.74 25.00 -6.29
CA THR A 106 14.90 26.15 -5.93
C THR A 106 14.19 26.67 -7.17
N VAL A 107 12.87 26.77 -7.08
CA VAL A 107 12.02 27.46 -8.06
C VAL A 107 11.70 28.84 -7.49
N ALA A 108 12.06 29.90 -8.21
CA ALA A 108 11.80 31.27 -7.82
C ALA A 108 10.86 31.93 -8.84
N VAL A 109 9.80 32.57 -8.35
CA VAL A 109 8.92 33.40 -9.17
C VAL A 109 9.08 34.86 -8.77
N ARG A 110 9.18 35.74 -9.75
CA ARG A 110 9.26 37.20 -9.55
C ARG A 110 8.26 37.93 -10.43
N VAL A 111 7.70 39.02 -9.92
CA VAL A 111 6.91 39.98 -10.70
C VAL A 111 7.78 41.21 -10.96
N ARG A 112 7.95 41.57 -12.24
CA ARG A 112 8.73 42.74 -12.64
C ARG A 112 7.96 44.04 -12.37
N GLY A 113 8.61 44.97 -11.67
CA GLY A 113 8.13 46.33 -11.44
C GLY A 113 7.79 46.63 -9.98
N PRO A 114 8.21 47.79 -9.44
CA PRO A 114 7.97 48.15 -8.05
C PRO A 114 6.48 48.28 -7.75
N GLY A 115 6.03 47.69 -6.64
CA GLY A 115 4.65 47.83 -6.14
C GLY A 115 3.57 47.02 -6.86
N LYS A 116 3.90 46.27 -7.93
CA LYS A 116 2.91 45.48 -8.68
C LYS A 116 2.37 44.27 -7.90
N ALA A 117 3.17 43.68 -7.02
CA ALA A 117 2.77 42.54 -6.18
C ALA A 117 3.40 42.65 -4.78
N ARG A 118 2.73 42.09 -3.77
CA ARG A 118 3.26 41.93 -2.40
C ARG A 118 2.89 40.53 -1.87
N PRO A 119 3.85 39.60 -1.73
CA PRO A 119 5.25 39.74 -2.13
C PRO A 119 5.40 39.84 -3.65
N ASN A 120 6.48 40.47 -4.14
CA ASN A 120 6.85 40.49 -5.56
C ASN A 120 7.80 39.35 -5.94
N ARG A 121 8.16 38.52 -4.97
CA ARG A 121 9.01 37.34 -5.15
C ARG A 121 8.58 36.24 -4.19
N VAL A 122 8.50 35.02 -4.68
CA VAL A 122 8.32 33.80 -3.88
C VAL A 122 9.32 32.74 -4.34
N GLU A 123 9.70 31.88 -3.42
CA GLU A 123 10.58 30.74 -3.67
C GLU A 123 9.97 29.46 -3.10
N LEU A 124 10.25 28.35 -3.74
CA LEU A 124 9.88 27.02 -3.30
C LEU A 124 11.06 26.08 -3.53
N ALA A 125 11.50 25.41 -2.47
CA ALA A 125 12.43 24.29 -2.57
C ALA A 125 11.66 23.04 -3.04
N ILE A 126 12.23 22.32 -3.99
CA ILE A 126 11.73 21.02 -4.47
C ILE A 126 12.86 19.99 -4.32
N VAL A 127 12.52 18.76 -3.95
CA VAL A 127 13.49 17.66 -3.85
C VAL A 127 13.10 16.59 -4.84
N ASN A 128 13.95 16.41 -5.86
CA ASN A 128 13.74 15.44 -6.92
C ASN A 128 14.49 14.14 -6.62
N HIS A 129 13.76 13.04 -6.70
CA HIS A 129 14.22 11.67 -6.49
C HIS A 129 14.31 10.90 -7.82
N PRO A 130 15.10 9.81 -7.89
CA PRO A 130 15.10 8.95 -9.07
C PRO A 130 13.70 8.39 -9.35
N ILE A 131 13.36 8.16 -10.62
CA ILE A 131 12.09 7.49 -10.99
C ILE A 131 11.99 6.06 -10.41
N THR A 132 13.13 5.50 -9.99
CA THR A 132 13.22 4.18 -9.36
C THR A 132 13.15 4.23 -7.83
N GLY A 133 12.94 5.41 -7.23
CA GLY A 133 12.92 5.60 -5.77
C GLY A 133 14.25 5.21 -5.11
N PRO A 134 14.26 4.96 -3.78
CA PRO A 134 13.21 5.32 -2.85
C PRO A 134 13.16 6.83 -2.60
N MET A 135 12.03 7.35 -2.13
CA MET A 135 11.84 8.72 -1.65
C MET A 135 11.78 8.78 -0.12
N PHE A 136 11.04 7.86 0.50
CA PHE A 136 10.83 7.75 1.95
C PHE A 136 10.59 6.32 2.45
N SER A 137 10.45 5.31 1.58
CA SER A 137 10.22 3.91 1.99
C SER A 137 11.44 3.23 2.62
N GLY A 138 12.61 3.88 2.58
CA GLY A 138 13.88 3.35 3.06
C GLY A 138 14.58 2.41 2.08
N PRO A 139 15.61 1.67 2.53
CA PRO A 139 16.35 0.71 1.71
C PRO A 139 15.44 -0.28 0.97
N ARG A 140 15.80 -0.61 -0.27
CA ARG A 140 15.03 -1.54 -1.10
C ARG A 140 15.16 -2.96 -0.58
N GLN A 141 14.11 -3.76 -0.76
CA GLN A 141 14.15 -5.20 -0.50
C GLN A 141 15.19 -5.89 -1.40
N GLU A 142 15.98 -6.76 -0.79
CA GLU A 142 16.88 -7.71 -1.41
C GLU A 142 16.62 -9.07 -0.77
N VAL A 143 16.54 -10.19 -1.48
CA VAL A 143 16.47 -10.44 -2.94
C VAL A 143 15.23 -9.77 -3.56
N PHE A 144 15.22 -9.41 -4.86
CA PHE A 144 13.99 -8.93 -5.52
C PHE A 144 13.91 -9.41 -6.97
N LEU A 145 12.78 -10.00 -7.34
CA LEU A 145 12.57 -10.65 -8.62
C LEU A 145 11.74 -9.76 -9.54
N CYS A 146 12.22 -9.53 -10.75
CA CYS A 146 11.46 -8.81 -11.76
C CYS A 146 10.34 -9.68 -12.32
N SER A 147 9.26 -9.07 -12.81
CA SER A 147 8.07 -9.79 -13.27
C SER A 147 8.42 -10.77 -14.37
N THR A 148 7.78 -11.94 -14.40
CA THR A 148 7.97 -12.91 -15.49
C THR A 148 7.55 -12.32 -16.84
N ALA A 149 8.02 -12.91 -17.95
CA ALA A 149 7.61 -12.48 -19.29
C ALA A 149 6.09 -12.55 -19.48
N GLY A 150 5.43 -13.59 -18.95
CA GLY A 150 3.97 -13.73 -18.99
C GLY A 150 3.25 -12.59 -18.25
N HIS A 151 3.73 -12.22 -17.06
CA HIS A 151 3.13 -11.11 -16.30
C HIS A 151 3.33 -9.76 -17.01
N ARG A 152 4.52 -9.51 -17.59
CA ARG A 152 4.78 -8.29 -18.36
C ARG A 152 3.93 -8.21 -19.64
N ALA A 153 3.65 -9.35 -20.27
CA ALA A 153 2.80 -9.42 -21.46
C ALA A 153 1.37 -8.92 -21.18
N THR A 154 0.85 -9.07 -19.96
CA THR A 154 -0.47 -8.54 -19.57
C THR A 154 -0.57 -7.01 -19.72
N ALA A 155 0.54 -6.30 -19.49
CA ALA A 155 0.66 -4.85 -19.68
C ALA A 155 1.26 -4.45 -21.05
N LEU A 156 1.49 -5.43 -21.94
CA LEU A 156 2.15 -5.24 -23.23
C LEU A 156 3.51 -4.54 -23.09
N LEU A 157 4.32 -5.01 -22.14
CA LEU A 157 5.66 -4.50 -21.85
C LEU A 157 6.75 -5.41 -22.42
N GLY A 158 7.87 -4.79 -22.80
CA GLY A 158 9.04 -5.48 -23.35
C GLY A 158 9.90 -6.21 -22.31
N PRO A 159 11.15 -6.58 -22.68
CA PRO A 159 12.10 -7.16 -21.75
C PRO A 159 12.53 -6.17 -20.65
N ILE A 160 13.02 -6.71 -19.53
CA ILE A 160 13.67 -5.93 -18.47
C ILE A 160 14.98 -5.36 -19.02
N ILE A 161 15.15 -4.04 -18.93
CA ILE A 161 16.34 -3.31 -19.38
C ILE A 161 17.35 -3.07 -18.24
N ASP A 162 16.89 -3.10 -16.99
CA ASP A 162 17.75 -3.08 -15.80
C ASP A 162 17.22 -4.05 -14.74
N GLN A 163 18.00 -5.09 -14.46
CA GLN A 163 17.65 -6.14 -13.50
C GLN A 163 17.63 -5.66 -12.05
N LYS A 164 18.38 -4.61 -11.69
CA LYS A 164 18.45 -4.13 -10.29
C LYS A 164 17.22 -3.32 -9.90
N THR A 165 16.66 -2.60 -10.87
CA THR A 165 15.47 -1.75 -10.69
C THR A 165 14.22 -2.37 -11.30
N CYS A 166 14.36 -3.51 -11.99
CA CYS A 166 13.33 -4.13 -12.80
C CYS A 166 12.73 -3.19 -13.85
N SER A 167 13.53 -2.24 -14.34
CA SER A 167 13.04 -1.23 -15.28
C SER A 167 12.71 -1.84 -16.64
N VAL A 168 11.71 -1.29 -17.30
CA VAL A 168 11.34 -1.56 -18.71
C VAL A 168 11.17 -0.26 -19.46
N GLU A 169 11.26 -0.32 -20.80
CA GLU A 169 10.94 0.81 -21.65
C GLU A 169 9.45 1.21 -21.51
N THR A 170 9.18 2.51 -21.39
CA THR A 170 7.81 3.02 -21.31
C THR A 170 7.12 2.83 -22.66
N GLN A 171 5.92 2.25 -22.64
CA GLN A 171 5.11 1.99 -23.82
C GLN A 171 3.87 2.87 -23.80
N VAL A 172 3.67 3.63 -24.87
CA VAL A 172 2.45 4.40 -25.14
C VAL A 172 1.79 3.81 -26.37
N GLY A 173 0.49 3.52 -26.28
CA GLY A 173 -0.29 3.07 -27.43
C GLY A 173 -1.74 3.50 -27.28
N PHE A 174 -2.48 3.41 -28.37
CA PHE A 174 -3.89 3.74 -28.41
C PHE A 174 -4.71 2.49 -28.66
N PHE A 175 -5.86 2.38 -28.00
CA PHE A 175 -6.69 1.19 -28.03
C PHE A 175 -8.15 1.60 -28.09
N TYR A 176 -8.95 0.87 -28.88
CA TYR A 176 -10.40 1.05 -28.93
C TYR A 176 -11.12 -0.11 -28.27
N ARG A 177 -12.30 0.18 -27.72
CA ARG A 177 -13.20 -0.82 -27.18
C ARG A 177 -13.97 -1.51 -28.32
N SER A 178 -13.83 -2.83 -28.45
CA SER A 178 -14.51 -3.63 -29.49
C SER A 178 -15.91 -4.10 -29.05
N THR A 179 -16.91 -4.05 -29.93
CA THR A 179 -18.24 -4.63 -29.69
C THR A 179 -18.27 -6.15 -29.87
N ALA A 180 -17.17 -6.77 -30.32
CA ALA A 180 -17.11 -8.20 -30.58
C ALA A 180 -17.26 -9.04 -29.27
N PRO A 181 -18.05 -10.12 -29.29
CA PRO A 181 -18.34 -10.92 -28.11
C PRO A 181 -17.20 -11.81 -27.62
N GLU A 182 -16.16 -12.07 -28.43
CA GLU A 182 -15.10 -13.03 -28.09
C GLU A 182 -13.68 -12.45 -28.21
N SER A 183 -12.92 -12.60 -27.11
CA SER A 183 -11.50 -12.29 -26.89
C SER A 183 -11.05 -10.83 -27.08
N GLY A 184 -10.65 -10.19 -25.97
CA GLY A 184 -9.95 -8.91 -25.97
C GLY A 184 -10.85 -7.70 -26.23
N ARG A 185 -11.50 -7.20 -25.16
CA ARG A 185 -12.35 -6.00 -25.21
C ARG A 185 -11.64 -4.76 -25.76
N TRP A 186 -10.31 -4.70 -25.63
CA TRP A 186 -9.46 -3.59 -26.06
C TRP A 186 -8.50 -4.04 -27.16
N LYS A 187 -8.62 -3.43 -28.34
CA LYS A 187 -7.80 -3.72 -29.53
C LYS A 187 -6.95 -2.50 -29.90
N PRO A 188 -5.74 -2.69 -30.47
CA PRO A 188 -4.91 -1.57 -30.91
C PRO A 188 -5.67 -0.66 -31.88
N PHE A 189 -5.50 0.64 -31.74
CA PHE A 189 -6.09 1.66 -32.59
C PHE A 189 -4.98 2.39 -33.35
N ASP A 190 -5.11 2.46 -34.68
CA ASP A 190 -4.29 3.31 -35.53
C ASP A 190 -5.20 4.37 -36.17
N PRO A 191 -5.05 5.66 -35.84
CA PRO A 191 -5.86 6.73 -36.42
C PRO A 191 -5.65 6.92 -37.93
N ARG A 192 -4.55 6.38 -38.49
CA ARG A 192 -4.28 6.42 -39.93
C ARG A 192 -5.01 5.34 -40.70
N ALA A 193 -5.50 4.30 -40.00
CA ALA A 193 -6.31 3.25 -40.59
C ALA A 193 -7.80 3.65 -40.64
N PRO A 194 -8.62 3.02 -41.51
CA PRO A 194 -10.06 3.20 -41.48
C PRO A 194 -10.64 2.88 -40.10
N ARG A 195 -11.65 3.65 -39.67
CA ARG A 195 -12.36 3.41 -38.40
C ARG A 195 -12.84 1.94 -38.34
N PRO A 196 -12.44 1.15 -37.33
CA PRO A 196 -12.89 -0.24 -37.17
C PRO A 196 -14.42 -0.36 -37.09
N ALA A 197 -14.98 -1.34 -37.80
CA ALA A 197 -16.43 -1.56 -37.85
C ALA A 197 -17.00 -2.00 -36.49
N ASP A 198 -16.20 -2.70 -35.68
CA ASP A 198 -16.55 -3.15 -34.33
C ASP A 198 -16.17 -2.14 -33.24
N MET A 199 -15.80 -0.90 -33.58
CA MET A 199 -15.49 0.12 -32.58
C MET A 199 -16.76 0.58 -31.85
N ALA A 200 -16.78 0.34 -30.54
CA ALA A 200 -17.80 0.83 -29.64
C ALA A 200 -17.68 2.35 -29.44
N THR A 201 -18.79 2.95 -29.04
CA THR A 201 -18.86 4.36 -28.61
C THR A 201 -19.20 4.43 -27.13
N THR A 202 -18.89 5.55 -26.50
CA THR A 202 -19.33 5.87 -25.13
C THR A 202 -19.91 7.28 -25.09
N THR A 203 -20.70 7.58 -24.05
CA THR A 203 -21.30 8.91 -23.85
C THR A 203 -20.53 9.65 -22.77
N LEU A 204 -19.88 10.75 -23.14
CA LEU A 204 -19.10 11.60 -22.24
C LEU A 204 -19.69 13.01 -22.27
N GLU A 205 -20.15 13.49 -21.11
CA GLU A 205 -20.78 14.81 -20.97
C GLU A 205 -21.92 15.04 -21.98
N GLY A 206 -22.74 14.01 -22.22
CA GLY A 206 -23.87 14.05 -23.15
C GLY A 206 -23.50 13.95 -24.64
N ARG A 207 -22.21 13.81 -24.98
CA ARG A 207 -21.73 13.61 -26.34
C ARG A 207 -21.35 12.15 -26.57
N THR A 208 -21.83 11.56 -27.65
CA THR A 208 -21.36 10.25 -28.11
C THR A 208 -19.99 10.41 -28.78
N VAL A 209 -18.99 9.69 -28.29
CA VAL A 209 -17.63 9.67 -28.85
C VAL A 209 -17.18 8.24 -29.10
N ASP A 210 -16.19 8.06 -29.98
CA ASP A 210 -15.52 6.78 -30.14
C ASP A 210 -14.85 6.35 -28.83
N PHE A 211 -14.99 5.09 -28.44
CA PHE A 211 -14.45 4.62 -27.17
C PHE A 211 -12.98 4.20 -27.33
N VAL A 212 -12.12 5.21 -27.51
CA VAL A 212 -10.68 5.09 -27.67
C VAL A 212 -9.96 5.64 -26.44
N ILE A 213 -8.89 4.96 -26.05
CA ILE A 213 -8.03 5.36 -24.94
C ILE A 213 -6.58 5.51 -25.41
N ARG A 214 -5.85 6.43 -24.78
CA ARG A 214 -4.38 6.40 -24.70
C ARG A 214 -3.99 5.57 -23.49
N TRP A 215 -3.04 4.66 -23.65
CA TRP A 215 -2.59 3.76 -22.58
C TRP A 215 -1.07 3.77 -22.47
N GLU A 216 -0.58 4.34 -21.36
CA GLU A 216 0.84 4.43 -20.99
C GLU A 216 1.17 3.41 -19.90
N ARG A 217 2.26 2.67 -20.08
CA ARG A 217 2.70 1.62 -19.15
C ARG A 217 4.22 1.63 -19.08
N GLY A 218 4.76 1.29 -17.93
CA GLY A 218 6.20 1.17 -17.75
C GLY A 218 6.51 0.76 -16.33
N THR A 219 7.64 1.22 -15.81
CA THR A 219 8.06 0.96 -14.43
C THR A 219 8.32 2.25 -13.68
N ILE A 220 7.75 2.35 -12.48
CA ILE A 220 7.99 3.41 -11.50
C ILE A 220 8.36 2.74 -10.18
N ASN A 221 9.34 3.29 -9.49
CA ASN A 221 10.01 2.64 -8.36
C ASN A 221 10.69 1.32 -8.81
N ARG A 222 10.10 0.17 -8.51
CA ARG A 222 10.44 -1.12 -9.15
C ARG A 222 9.21 -1.85 -9.69
N PHE A 223 8.06 -1.18 -9.74
CA PHE A 223 6.75 -1.77 -10.02
C PHE A 223 6.25 -1.38 -11.40
N ILE A 224 5.43 -2.25 -11.99
CA ILE A 224 4.74 -1.95 -13.23
C ILE A 224 3.67 -0.91 -12.91
N TYR A 225 3.61 0.18 -13.69
CA TYR A 225 2.53 1.15 -13.62
C TYR A 225 1.74 1.19 -14.93
N SER A 226 0.51 1.70 -14.84
CA SER A 226 -0.37 1.94 -15.96
C SER A 226 -1.16 3.22 -15.75
N ILE A 227 -1.27 4.00 -16.83
CA ILE A 227 -2.15 5.17 -16.92
C ILE A 227 -2.96 5.05 -18.22
N ALA A 228 -4.28 4.96 -18.09
CA ALA A 228 -5.21 4.94 -19.21
C ALA A 228 -6.13 6.16 -19.18
N ILE A 229 -6.35 6.80 -20.33
CA ILE A 229 -7.19 8.01 -20.43
C ILE A 229 -8.02 7.99 -21.72
N PRO A 230 -9.32 8.37 -21.68
CA PRO A 230 -10.13 8.56 -22.89
C PRO A 230 -9.48 9.60 -23.82
N SER A 231 -9.27 9.21 -25.08
CA SER A 231 -8.52 10.02 -26.05
C SER A 231 -8.95 9.68 -27.50
N PRO A 232 -10.18 10.05 -27.90
CA PRO A 232 -10.74 9.73 -29.22
C PRO A 232 -10.23 10.59 -30.37
N GLY A 233 -9.63 11.74 -30.09
CA GLY A 233 -9.13 12.69 -31.08
C GLY A 233 -7.63 12.50 -31.36
N GLY A 234 -6.82 13.51 -31.01
CA GLY A 234 -5.39 13.56 -31.31
C GLY A 234 -4.60 12.40 -30.69
N GLN A 235 -3.77 11.75 -31.50
CA GLN A 235 -2.99 10.57 -31.10
C GLN A 235 -1.48 10.85 -31.06
N ASP A 236 -1.09 12.11 -30.88
CA ASP A 236 0.31 12.48 -30.66
C ASP A 236 0.71 12.07 -29.23
N PRO A 237 1.68 11.15 -29.04
CA PRO A 237 2.14 10.77 -27.72
C PRO A 237 2.70 11.95 -26.89
N ALA A 238 3.24 12.98 -27.56
CA ALA A 238 3.82 14.17 -26.94
C ALA A 238 2.78 15.27 -26.65
N ALA A 239 1.60 15.21 -27.28
CA ALA A 239 0.49 16.14 -27.10
C ALA A 239 -0.82 15.35 -26.98
N PRO A 240 -1.10 14.74 -25.80
CA PRO A 240 -2.27 13.88 -25.63
C PRO A 240 -3.58 14.66 -25.81
N ASP A 241 -4.54 14.08 -26.53
CA ASP A 241 -5.90 14.63 -26.59
C ASP A 241 -6.65 14.35 -25.29
N LEU A 242 -7.04 15.43 -24.61
CA LEU A 242 -7.78 15.42 -23.35
C LEU A 242 -9.26 15.81 -23.52
N SER A 243 -9.74 16.02 -24.75
CA SER A 243 -11.09 16.55 -25.02
C SER A 243 -12.25 15.65 -24.55
N ALA A 244 -11.95 14.37 -24.32
CA ALA A 244 -12.87 13.36 -23.78
C ALA A 244 -12.64 13.06 -22.29
N TRP A 245 -11.57 13.57 -21.69
CA TRP A 245 -11.33 13.39 -20.27
C TRP A 245 -12.18 14.37 -19.46
N ASN A 246 -12.91 13.87 -18.47
CA ASN A 246 -13.82 14.67 -17.64
C ASN A 246 -13.09 15.49 -16.55
N GLY A 247 -11.76 15.45 -16.53
CA GLY A 247 -10.91 16.11 -15.54
C GLY A 247 -10.71 15.30 -14.24
N LYS A 248 -11.12 14.04 -14.17
CA LYS A 248 -11.09 13.24 -12.92
C LYS A 248 -10.16 12.04 -13.05
N LEU A 249 -9.46 11.71 -11.97
CA LEU A 249 -8.60 10.53 -11.88
C LEU A 249 -9.26 9.48 -10.97
N LEU A 250 -9.24 8.23 -11.39
CA LEU A 250 -9.52 7.08 -10.54
C LEU A 250 -8.20 6.34 -10.30
N TYR A 251 -7.79 6.22 -9.05
CA TYR A 251 -6.65 5.39 -8.68
C TYR A 251 -7.16 4.01 -8.26
N LYS A 252 -6.74 2.97 -9.00
CA LYS A 252 -7.20 1.61 -8.76
C LYS A 252 -6.23 0.87 -7.83
N PHE A 253 -6.72 0.50 -6.65
CA PHE A 253 -5.98 -0.24 -5.61
C PHE A 253 -6.46 -1.69 -5.56
N GLU A 254 -5.54 -2.65 -5.56
CA GLU A 254 -5.86 -4.07 -5.49
C GLU A 254 -5.62 -4.67 -4.11
N GLY A 255 -6.44 -5.67 -3.78
CA GLY A 255 -6.33 -6.47 -2.57
C GLY A 255 -5.36 -7.64 -2.69
N GLY A 256 -5.47 -8.59 -1.76
CA GLY A 256 -4.56 -9.72 -1.58
C GLY A 256 -3.59 -9.50 -0.42
N VAL A 257 -2.75 -10.50 -0.13
CA VAL A 257 -1.72 -10.41 0.91
C VAL A 257 -0.42 -10.98 0.36
N GLY A 258 0.59 -10.13 0.22
CA GLY A 258 1.92 -10.50 -0.25
C GLY A 258 3.02 -10.01 0.69
N ILE A 259 4.18 -10.64 0.60
CA ILE A 259 5.36 -10.37 1.45
C ILE A 259 6.48 -9.65 0.67
N GLY A 260 6.20 -9.19 -0.55
CA GLY A 260 7.15 -8.46 -1.37
C GLY A 260 8.16 -9.35 -2.09
N HIS A 261 9.35 -8.80 -2.34
CA HIS A 261 10.42 -9.47 -3.09
C HIS A 261 10.10 -9.79 -4.56
N TYR A 262 8.98 -9.27 -5.10
CA TYR A 262 8.58 -9.44 -6.50
C TYR A 262 8.00 -8.15 -7.09
N GLN A 263 8.25 -7.90 -8.38
CA GLN A 263 7.69 -6.74 -9.11
C GLN A 263 6.17 -6.84 -9.31
N GLY A 264 5.57 -8.03 -9.14
CA GLY A 264 4.13 -8.24 -9.16
C GLY A 264 3.57 -8.74 -10.50
N ALA A 265 2.26 -8.97 -10.51
CA ALA A 265 1.49 -9.41 -11.68
C ALA A 265 0.41 -8.37 -11.98
N PRO A 266 0.46 -7.63 -13.10
CA PRO A 266 -0.53 -6.59 -13.37
C PRO A 266 -1.87 -7.18 -13.82
N SER A 267 -2.98 -6.59 -13.37
CA SER A 267 -4.34 -6.91 -13.82
C SER A 267 -4.74 -6.03 -15.00
N ARG A 268 -5.07 -6.64 -16.14
CA ARG A 268 -5.53 -5.87 -17.31
C ARG A 268 -6.89 -5.22 -17.10
N SER A 269 -7.78 -5.85 -16.33
CA SER A 269 -9.10 -5.29 -16.02
C SER A 269 -9.03 -4.07 -15.12
N ASP A 270 -8.06 -4.02 -14.19
CA ASP A 270 -7.90 -2.87 -13.29
C ASP A 270 -7.10 -1.74 -13.93
N MET A 271 -6.05 -2.07 -14.72
CA MET A 271 -5.35 -1.10 -15.57
C MET A 271 -6.29 -0.37 -16.53
N LEU A 272 -7.29 -1.09 -17.06
CA LEU A 272 -8.25 -0.62 -18.05
C LEU A 272 -9.69 -0.66 -17.50
N TYR A 273 -9.89 -0.21 -16.26
CA TYR A 273 -11.18 -0.25 -15.57
C TYR A 273 -12.28 0.44 -16.39
N GLU A 274 -12.98 -0.38 -17.18
CA GLU A 274 -13.90 0.05 -18.24
C GLU A 274 -15.04 0.92 -17.71
N PRO A 275 -15.68 0.63 -16.55
CA PRO A 275 -16.73 1.50 -16.03
C PRO A 275 -16.24 2.93 -15.75
N GLY A 276 -15.01 3.10 -15.26
CA GLY A 276 -14.42 4.41 -15.03
C GLY A 276 -14.10 5.14 -16.34
N LEU A 277 -13.46 4.44 -17.28
CA LEU A 277 -13.14 4.97 -18.61
C LEU A 277 -14.40 5.39 -19.38
N ALA A 278 -15.48 4.61 -19.29
CA ALA A 278 -16.75 4.89 -19.93
C ALA A 278 -17.43 6.16 -19.38
N LEU A 279 -17.13 6.53 -18.13
CA LEU A 279 -17.58 7.77 -17.49
C LEU A 279 -16.63 8.95 -17.71
N GLY A 280 -15.53 8.76 -18.44
CA GLY A 280 -14.56 9.80 -18.78
C GLY A 280 -13.41 9.96 -17.79
N TYR A 281 -13.28 9.07 -16.79
CA TYR A 281 -12.15 9.11 -15.85
C TYR A 281 -10.87 8.65 -16.54
N ALA A 282 -9.75 9.26 -16.16
CA ALA A 282 -8.45 8.61 -16.31
C ALA A 282 -8.29 7.53 -15.22
N ILE A 283 -7.56 6.46 -15.51
CA ILE A 283 -7.28 5.36 -14.59
C ILE A 283 -5.79 5.30 -14.32
N ALA A 284 -5.38 5.36 -13.05
CA ALA A 284 -4.03 5.07 -12.58
C ALA A 284 -3.99 3.72 -11.85
N TYR A 285 -2.92 2.97 -12.06
CA TYR A 285 -2.72 1.64 -11.49
C TYR A 285 -1.23 1.33 -11.32
N SER A 286 -0.88 0.53 -10.32
CA SER A 286 0.44 -0.09 -10.23
C SER A 286 0.41 -1.41 -9.46
N THR A 287 1.30 -2.34 -9.82
CA THR A 287 1.56 -3.56 -9.04
C THR A 287 2.19 -3.25 -7.66
N GLY A 288 2.79 -2.07 -7.48
CA GLY A 288 3.25 -1.60 -6.16
C GLY A 288 2.11 -1.06 -5.28
N THR A 289 0.90 -0.97 -5.84
CA THR A 289 -0.33 -0.62 -5.12
C THR A 289 -1.32 -1.80 -5.10
N THR A 290 -0.77 -3.01 -5.19
CA THR A 290 -1.48 -4.29 -5.09
C THR A 290 -0.99 -5.00 -3.84
N THR A 291 -1.86 -5.18 -2.85
CA THR A 291 -1.42 -5.79 -1.58
C THR A 291 -1.08 -7.27 -1.70
N ASP A 292 -1.49 -7.94 -2.78
CA ASP A 292 -1.02 -9.28 -3.16
C ASP A 292 0.46 -9.34 -3.56
N THR A 293 1.03 -8.20 -4.00
CA THR A 293 2.46 -8.12 -4.35
C THR A 293 3.30 -7.91 -3.09
N HIS A 294 2.91 -6.97 -2.23
CA HIS A 294 3.49 -6.72 -0.91
C HIS A 294 2.48 -6.01 -0.02
N TYR A 295 2.62 -6.09 1.30
CA TYR A 295 1.76 -5.37 2.23
C TYR A 295 2.48 -4.21 2.95
N ASN A 296 3.67 -3.84 2.48
CA ASN A 296 4.34 -2.61 2.87
C ASN A 296 3.62 -1.38 2.31
N LEU A 297 2.67 -0.84 3.07
CA LEU A 297 1.86 0.32 2.67
C LEU A 297 2.69 1.61 2.59
N GLN A 298 3.86 1.70 3.24
CA GLN A 298 4.75 2.84 3.06
C GLN A 298 5.40 2.84 1.66
N LEU A 299 5.85 1.67 1.20
CA LEU A 299 6.35 1.47 -0.17
C LEU A 299 5.24 1.66 -1.21
N GLY A 300 4.03 1.19 -0.90
CA GLY A 300 2.87 1.35 -1.77
C GLY A 300 2.44 2.81 -1.91
N ALA A 301 2.43 3.58 -0.81
CA ALA A 301 2.15 5.00 -0.84
C ALA A 301 3.19 5.79 -1.65
N GLU A 302 4.47 5.46 -1.50
CA GLU A 302 5.55 6.05 -2.29
C GLU A 302 5.29 5.84 -3.78
N THR A 303 4.99 4.60 -4.17
CA THR A 303 4.66 4.25 -5.55
C THR A 303 3.41 4.99 -6.04
N ALA A 304 2.37 5.11 -5.20
CA ALA A 304 1.14 5.83 -5.55
C ALA A 304 1.39 7.32 -5.83
N ILE A 305 2.20 7.97 -5.00
CA ILE A 305 2.59 9.37 -5.19
C ILE A 305 3.35 9.53 -6.50
N MET A 306 4.30 8.64 -6.80
CA MET A 306 5.09 8.72 -8.04
C MET A 306 4.23 8.50 -9.29
N VAL A 307 3.27 7.55 -9.25
CA VAL A 307 2.35 7.29 -10.37
C VAL A 307 1.39 8.47 -10.58
N LYS A 308 0.81 9.03 -9.51
CA LYS A 308 -0.02 10.24 -9.60
C LYS A 308 0.80 11.42 -10.12
N SER A 309 2.04 11.59 -9.66
CA SER A 309 2.95 12.62 -10.15
C SER A 309 3.23 12.47 -11.63
N ARG A 310 3.51 11.25 -12.11
CA ARG A 310 3.66 10.97 -13.55
C ARG A 310 2.41 11.34 -14.34
N PHE A 311 1.22 11.01 -13.85
CA PHE A 311 -0.05 11.40 -14.47
C PHE A 311 -0.16 12.93 -14.57
N VAL A 312 0.00 13.65 -13.46
CA VAL A 312 -0.17 15.10 -13.44
C VAL A 312 0.86 15.79 -14.32
N VAL A 313 2.12 15.36 -14.31
CA VAL A 313 3.17 15.88 -15.19
C VAL A 313 2.80 15.67 -16.66
N ALA A 314 2.39 14.47 -17.06
CA ALA A 314 2.13 14.14 -18.46
C ALA A 314 0.85 14.75 -19.02
N TYR A 315 -0.17 15.00 -18.17
CA TYR A 315 -1.50 15.41 -18.62
C TYR A 315 -1.91 16.76 -18.03
N ALA A 316 -2.46 16.78 -16.81
CA ALA A 316 -2.89 17.98 -16.09
C ALA A 316 -3.23 17.63 -14.63
N GLU A 317 -3.43 18.62 -13.77
CA GLU A 317 -3.99 18.43 -12.42
C GLU A 317 -5.45 17.96 -12.52
N PRO A 318 -5.84 16.82 -11.89
CA PRO A 318 -7.23 16.39 -11.87
C PRO A 318 -8.06 17.25 -10.90
N LYS A 319 -9.33 17.46 -11.22
CA LYS A 319 -10.33 18.08 -10.33
C LYS A 319 -10.41 17.35 -8.99
N TYR A 320 -10.28 16.02 -9.04
CA TYR A 320 -10.11 15.15 -7.88
C TYR A 320 -9.61 13.78 -8.31
N THR A 321 -9.01 13.05 -7.37
CA THR A 321 -8.62 11.64 -7.47
C THR A 321 -9.47 10.80 -6.53
N VAL A 322 -10.21 9.84 -7.06
CA VAL A 322 -10.96 8.86 -6.26
C VAL A 322 -10.19 7.54 -6.17
N GLY A 323 -9.95 7.06 -4.96
CA GLY A 323 -9.45 5.71 -4.72
C GLY A 323 -10.59 4.69 -4.82
N VAL A 324 -10.35 3.55 -5.46
CA VAL A 324 -11.32 2.44 -5.47
C VAL A 324 -10.55 1.14 -5.28
N GLY A 325 -10.98 0.30 -4.34
CA GLY A 325 -10.25 -0.92 -4.02
C GLY A 325 -10.95 -1.76 -2.97
N ALA A 326 -10.69 -3.06 -3.01
CA ALA A 326 -11.32 -4.06 -2.18
C ALA A 326 -10.31 -4.79 -1.29
N SER A 327 -10.71 -5.27 -0.11
CA SER A 327 -9.82 -5.99 0.82
C SER A 327 -8.58 -5.16 1.15
N GLY A 328 -7.36 -5.61 0.86
CA GLY A 328 -6.16 -4.77 1.06
C GLY A 328 -6.12 -3.50 0.20
N GLY A 329 -6.80 -3.47 -0.95
CA GLY A 329 -7.03 -2.25 -1.72
C GLY A 329 -7.96 -1.24 -1.03
N ALA A 330 -8.80 -1.71 -0.09
CA ALA A 330 -9.58 -0.83 0.77
C ALA A 330 -8.71 -0.24 1.88
N VAL A 331 -7.89 -1.07 2.54
CA VAL A 331 -6.95 -0.66 3.60
C VAL A 331 -6.03 0.44 3.13
N GLN A 332 -5.48 0.31 1.91
CA GLN A 332 -4.65 1.32 1.27
C GLN A 332 -5.28 2.72 1.33
N GLN A 333 -6.59 2.85 1.09
CA GLN A 333 -7.27 4.14 1.04
C GLN A 333 -7.34 4.83 2.42
N TYR A 334 -7.55 4.07 3.50
CA TYR A 334 -7.53 4.62 4.86
C TYR A 334 -6.14 5.10 5.26
N VAL A 335 -5.14 4.22 5.06
CA VAL A 335 -3.76 4.49 5.46
C VAL A 335 -3.16 5.62 4.61
N TYR A 336 -3.42 5.62 3.30
CA TYR A 336 -2.93 6.66 2.39
C TYR A 336 -3.65 7.99 2.62
N GLY A 337 -4.97 7.99 2.80
CA GLY A 337 -5.72 9.20 3.14
C GLY A 337 -5.25 9.83 4.45
N GLN A 338 -4.88 9.01 5.45
CA GLN A 338 -4.32 9.49 6.71
C GLN A 338 -2.89 10.04 6.56
N ASN A 339 -2.02 9.29 5.90
CA ASN A 339 -0.58 9.56 5.92
C ASN A 339 -0.13 10.51 4.80
N HIS A 340 -0.91 10.61 3.72
CA HIS A 340 -0.59 11.41 2.55
C HIS A 340 -1.81 12.21 2.06
N PRO A 341 -2.26 13.22 2.84
CA PRO A 341 -3.36 14.10 2.42
C PRO A 341 -3.12 14.69 1.02
N GLY A 342 -4.14 14.65 0.16
CA GLY A 342 -4.05 15.08 -1.24
C GLY A 342 -3.60 14.00 -2.23
N LEU A 343 -3.20 12.80 -1.77
CA LEU A 343 -2.97 11.66 -2.68
C LEU A 343 -4.29 11.19 -3.30
N ILE A 344 -5.34 11.06 -2.50
CA ILE A 344 -6.73 10.82 -2.91
C ILE A 344 -7.64 11.84 -2.23
N ASP A 345 -8.72 12.21 -2.92
CA ASP A 345 -9.71 13.21 -2.49
C ASP A 345 -11.06 12.57 -2.10
N ALA A 346 -11.24 11.28 -2.43
CA ALA A 346 -12.36 10.45 -2.02
C ALA A 346 -11.95 8.97 -2.08
N GLY A 347 -12.61 8.10 -1.32
CA GLY A 347 -12.38 6.66 -1.35
C GLY A 347 -13.67 5.85 -1.50
N VAL A 348 -13.56 4.69 -2.14
CA VAL A 348 -14.57 3.63 -2.19
C VAL A 348 -13.94 2.33 -1.69
N PRO A 349 -13.73 2.21 -0.36
CA PRO A 349 -13.16 1.02 0.26
C PRO A 349 -14.19 -0.13 0.35
N GLN A 350 -13.93 -1.24 -0.33
CA GLN A 350 -14.83 -2.40 -0.39
C GLN A 350 -14.32 -3.56 0.47
N TYR A 351 -15.20 -4.30 1.17
CA TYR A 351 -14.82 -5.43 2.05
C TYR A 351 -13.69 -5.07 3.02
N SER A 352 -13.90 -4.00 3.79
CA SER A 352 -12.84 -3.25 4.44
C SER A 352 -12.65 -3.60 5.92
N TYR A 353 -11.39 -3.43 6.36
CA TYR A 353 -10.96 -3.23 7.75
C TYR A 353 -9.98 -2.03 7.78
N PRO A 354 -9.69 -1.43 8.95
CA PRO A 354 -8.98 -0.14 9.01
C PRO A 354 -7.49 -0.21 8.66
N ASP A 355 -6.78 -1.21 9.17
CA ASP A 355 -5.35 -1.44 8.92
C ASP A 355 -4.93 -2.87 9.27
N MET A 356 -3.77 -3.32 8.77
CA MET A 356 -3.27 -4.67 9.05
C MET A 356 -2.75 -4.85 10.47
N VAL A 357 -2.16 -3.82 11.08
CA VAL A 357 -1.50 -3.94 12.38
C VAL A 357 -2.51 -4.27 13.48
N THR A 358 -3.64 -3.57 13.48
CA THR A 358 -4.74 -3.79 14.44
C THR A 358 -5.57 -5.02 14.07
N GLN A 359 -5.69 -5.34 12.77
CA GLN A 359 -6.37 -6.54 12.31
C GLN A 359 -5.65 -7.81 12.74
N THR A 360 -4.31 -7.86 12.65
CA THR A 360 -3.54 -9.06 13.01
C THR A 360 -3.58 -9.41 14.49
N ILE A 361 -3.98 -8.50 15.38
CA ILE A 361 -4.01 -8.74 16.83
C ILE A 361 -4.91 -9.94 17.15
N HIS A 362 -6.21 -9.83 16.84
CA HIS A 362 -7.19 -10.88 17.13
C HIS A 362 -7.15 -12.01 16.10
N VAL A 363 -6.83 -11.70 14.84
CA VAL A 363 -6.65 -12.72 13.79
C VAL A 363 -5.50 -13.66 14.12
N GLY A 364 -4.40 -13.16 14.70
CA GLY A 364 -3.27 -13.99 15.11
C GLY A 364 -3.64 -15.04 16.16
N ASP A 365 -4.74 -14.85 16.90
CA ASP A 365 -5.22 -15.84 17.87
C ASP A 365 -6.13 -16.90 17.24
N CYS A 366 -6.65 -16.70 16.03
CA CYS A 366 -7.62 -17.60 15.39
C CYS A 366 -7.17 -19.06 15.42
N GLU A 367 -5.99 -19.39 14.88
CA GLU A 367 -5.57 -20.79 14.81
C GLU A 367 -5.19 -21.37 16.19
N LEU A 368 -4.78 -20.54 17.14
CA LEU A 368 -4.54 -20.96 18.53
C LEU A 368 -5.86 -21.44 19.18
N LEU A 369 -6.94 -20.70 18.94
CA LEU A 369 -8.28 -20.98 19.47
C LEU A 369 -8.96 -22.13 18.73
N GLU A 370 -8.92 -22.14 17.40
CA GLU A 370 -9.44 -23.21 16.56
C GLU A 370 -8.80 -24.56 16.92
N ARG A 371 -7.49 -24.59 17.15
CA ARG A 371 -6.79 -25.81 17.61
C ARG A 371 -7.30 -26.28 18.97
N TRP A 372 -7.52 -25.37 19.92
CA TRP A 372 -8.07 -25.73 21.23
C TRP A 372 -9.50 -26.27 21.10
N LEU A 373 -10.36 -25.59 20.35
CA LEU A 373 -11.75 -25.99 20.10
C LEU A 373 -11.82 -27.39 19.47
N ASP A 374 -11.02 -27.61 18.42
CA ASP A 374 -10.93 -28.90 17.75
C ASP A 374 -10.36 -30.00 18.66
N SER A 375 -9.41 -29.68 19.54
CA SER A 375 -8.89 -30.63 20.53
C SER A 375 -9.98 -31.15 21.48
N LYS A 376 -10.97 -30.32 21.82
CA LYS A 376 -12.12 -30.74 22.63
C LYS A 376 -13.06 -31.65 21.87
N VAL A 377 -13.26 -31.42 20.57
CA VAL A 377 -14.07 -32.31 19.72
C VAL A 377 -13.36 -33.64 19.48
N LEU A 378 -12.05 -33.64 19.34
CA LEU A 378 -11.23 -34.85 19.21
C LEU A 378 -11.24 -35.70 20.48
N ALA A 379 -11.21 -35.05 21.66
CA ALA A 379 -11.30 -35.75 22.94
C ALA A 379 -12.72 -36.27 23.24
N ASP A 380 -13.75 -35.50 22.87
CA ASP A 380 -15.16 -35.87 23.02
C ASP A 380 -15.96 -35.48 21.76
N PRO A 381 -16.38 -36.47 20.94
CA PRO A 381 -17.19 -36.22 19.76
C PRO A 381 -18.56 -35.58 20.02
N LEU A 382 -19.03 -35.56 21.28
CA LEU A 382 -20.26 -34.89 21.74
C LEU A 382 -20.00 -33.49 22.30
N SER A 383 -18.74 -33.04 22.32
CA SER A 383 -18.34 -31.71 22.77
C SER A 383 -19.17 -30.62 22.09
N LYS A 384 -19.61 -29.63 22.89
CA LYS A 384 -20.38 -28.47 22.39
C LYS A 384 -19.64 -27.69 21.31
N TRP A 385 -18.31 -27.76 21.27
CA TRP A 385 -17.46 -27.07 20.30
C TRP A 385 -17.51 -27.69 18.88
N ARG A 386 -18.19 -28.83 18.73
CA ARG A 386 -18.52 -29.43 17.42
C ARG A 386 -19.61 -28.65 16.67
N THR A 387 -20.43 -27.87 17.40
CA THR A 387 -21.38 -26.92 16.82
C THR A 387 -20.66 -25.61 16.53
N TRP A 388 -20.66 -25.16 15.27
CA TRP A 388 -19.90 -23.98 14.85
C TRP A 388 -20.39 -22.72 15.55
N ALA A 389 -21.71 -22.58 15.74
CA ALA A 389 -22.30 -21.45 16.46
C ALA A 389 -21.71 -21.24 17.88
N ASN A 390 -21.24 -22.29 18.55
CA ASN A 390 -20.66 -22.17 19.88
C ASN A 390 -19.26 -21.54 19.85
N ARG A 391 -18.50 -21.63 18.75
CA ARG A 391 -17.12 -21.12 18.67
C ARG A 391 -17.03 -19.59 18.87
N ARG A 392 -18.10 -18.87 18.50
CA ARG A 392 -18.24 -17.42 18.74
C ARG A 392 -18.10 -17.01 20.21
N LEU A 393 -18.38 -17.92 21.16
CA LEU A 393 -18.20 -17.68 22.59
C LEU A 393 -16.75 -17.41 22.99
N VAL A 394 -15.79 -17.92 22.20
CA VAL A 394 -14.36 -17.82 22.47
C VAL A 394 -13.65 -16.94 21.44
N GLU A 395 -13.95 -17.13 20.15
CA GLU A 395 -13.34 -16.36 19.06
C GLU A 395 -13.86 -14.93 18.99
N GLY A 396 -15.12 -14.69 19.39
CA GLY A 396 -15.78 -13.39 19.26
C GLY A 396 -16.17 -13.02 17.81
N LEU A 397 -15.85 -13.88 16.84
CA LEU A 397 -16.10 -13.69 15.41
C LEU A 397 -17.35 -14.42 14.93
N ASN A 398 -17.84 -14.08 13.74
CA ASN A 398 -19.06 -14.70 13.20
C ASN A 398 -18.83 -16.16 12.81
N THR A 399 -19.91 -16.93 12.89
CA THR A 399 -19.90 -18.38 12.66
C THR A 399 -21.13 -18.77 11.85
N SER A 400 -21.06 -19.86 11.10
CA SER A 400 -22.20 -20.43 10.38
C SER A 400 -22.17 -21.94 10.48
N ASP A 401 -23.30 -22.58 10.77
CA ASP A 401 -23.41 -24.05 10.76
C ASP A 401 -23.66 -24.63 9.36
N VAL A 402 -23.87 -23.76 8.35
CA VAL A 402 -24.29 -24.18 6.99
C VAL A 402 -23.34 -23.73 5.88
N MET A 403 -22.40 -22.82 6.18
CA MET A 403 -21.44 -22.35 5.19
C MET A 403 -20.45 -23.47 4.81
N PRO A 404 -20.07 -23.61 3.52
CA PRO A 404 -19.02 -24.56 3.15
C PRO A 404 -17.70 -24.26 3.88
N ASN A 405 -17.02 -25.30 4.36
CA ASN A 405 -15.68 -25.20 4.92
C ASN A 405 -14.66 -25.81 3.93
N PRO A 406 -13.75 -25.00 3.35
CA PRO A 406 -12.74 -25.47 2.41
C PRO A 406 -11.81 -26.57 2.99
N PHE A 407 -11.64 -26.59 4.31
CA PHE A 407 -10.79 -27.52 5.04
C PHE A 407 -11.53 -28.75 5.59
N ALA A 408 -12.85 -28.86 5.37
CA ALA A 408 -13.65 -30.00 5.83
C ALA A 408 -13.06 -31.39 5.45
N PRO A 409 -12.45 -31.59 4.25
CA PRO A 409 -11.81 -32.88 3.92
C PRO A 409 -10.65 -33.27 4.86
N LEU A 410 -10.04 -32.29 5.53
CA LEU A 410 -8.93 -32.47 6.48
C LEU A 410 -9.39 -32.39 7.95
N MET A 411 -10.69 -32.17 8.18
CA MET A 411 -11.31 -32.06 9.50
C MET A 411 -12.45 -33.08 9.67
N PRO A 412 -12.21 -34.40 9.54
CA PRO A 412 -13.26 -35.41 9.53
C PRO A 412 -14.03 -35.54 10.86
N TYR A 413 -13.50 -34.95 11.93
CA TYR A 413 -14.13 -34.87 13.25
C TYR A 413 -15.19 -33.76 13.36
N MET A 414 -15.22 -32.81 12.43
CA MET A 414 -16.22 -31.74 12.36
C MET A 414 -17.34 -32.06 11.36
N PRO A 415 -18.53 -31.44 11.50
CA PRO A 415 -19.56 -31.49 10.46
C PRO A 415 -19.01 -30.95 9.13
N ARG A 416 -19.42 -31.58 8.02
CA ARG A 416 -18.96 -31.21 6.67
C ARG A 416 -19.36 -29.77 6.27
N LEU A 417 -20.51 -29.33 6.77
CA LEU A 417 -20.96 -27.94 6.64
C LEU A 417 -20.72 -27.19 7.94
N GLY A 418 -20.52 -25.89 7.77
CA GLY A 418 -20.28 -24.91 8.80
C GLY A 418 -18.81 -24.54 8.95
N SER A 419 -18.56 -23.32 9.39
CA SER A 419 -17.25 -22.68 9.44
C SER A 419 -17.30 -21.41 10.30
N THR A 420 -16.13 -20.86 10.61
CA THR A 420 -15.94 -19.59 11.34
C THR A 420 -15.34 -18.54 10.41
N GLU A 421 -15.39 -17.26 10.80
CA GLU A 421 -14.61 -16.22 10.12
C GLU A 421 -13.09 -16.47 10.21
N CYS A 422 -12.61 -17.09 11.30
CA CYS A 422 -11.22 -17.52 11.42
C CYS A 422 -10.84 -18.46 10.27
N ILE A 423 -11.66 -19.47 9.98
CA ILE A 423 -11.39 -20.43 8.92
C ILE A 423 -11.58 -19.82 7.53
N ASN A 424 -12.71 -19.16 7.28
CA ASN A 424 -13.05 -18.69 5.93
C ASN A 424 -12.25 -17.47 5.50
N GLY A 425 -11.88 -16.59 6.44
CA GLY A 425 -11.21 -15.34 6.15
C GLY A 425 -9.70 -15.37 6.38
N TRP A 426 -9.22 -16.20 7.32
CA TRP A 426 -7.87 -16.04 7.86
C TRP A 426 -6.99 -17.30 7.87
N ARG A 427 -7.58 -18.50 7.81
CA ARG A 427 -6.80 -19.74 7.76
C ARG A 427 -5.90 -19.76 6.52
N GLY A 428 -4.60 -19.98 6.74
CA GLY A 428 -3.56 -19.88 5.72
C GLY A 428 -2.87 -18.51 5.63
N LEU A 429 -3.43 -17.45 6.19
CA LEU A 429 -2.73 -16.16 6.30
C LEU A 429 -1.77 -16.12 7.50
N SER A 430 -2.06 -16.85 8.59
CA SER A 430 -1.13 -16.98 9.72
C SER A 430 0.26 -17.46 9.29
N PRO A 431 0.42 -18.58 8.55
CA PRO A 431 1.74 -18.98 8.06
C PRO A 431 2.34 -17.94 7.10
N LEU A 432 1.58 -17.33 6.21
CA LEU A 432 2.08 -16.29 5.30
C LEU A 432 2.63 -15.06 6.02
N VAL A 433 1.96 -14.62 7.08
CA VAL A 433 2.30 -13.39 7.80
C VAL A 433 3.41 -13.64 8.83
N LEU A 434 3.40 -14.80 9.48
CA LEU A 434 4.23 -15.08 10.66
C LEU A 434 5.42 -15.99 10.37
N ASN A 435 5.30 -16.94 9.44
CA ASN A 435 6.31 -17.99 9.23
C ASN A 435 7.34 -17.56 8.18
N PRO A 436 8.62 -17.33 8.57
CA PRO A 436 9.66 -16.87 7.65
C PRO A 436 10.00 -17.87 6.54
N HIS A 437 9.45 -19.08 6.57
CA HIS A 437 9.69 -20.12 5.58
C HIS A 437 8.57 -20.30 4.55
N PHE A 438 7.40 -19.67 4.72
CA PHE A 438 6.20 -20.03 3.94
C PHE A 438 6.02 -19.28 2.61
N GLY A 439 6.47 -18.03 2.51
CA GLY A 439 6.29 -17.21 1.29
C GLY A 439 7.12 -17.67 0.09
N THR A 440 6.88 -17.13 -1.10
CA THR A 440 7.70 -17.37 -2.29
C THR A 440 7.53 -16.28 -3.35
N ALA A 441 8.41 -16.26 -4.35
CA ALA A 441 8.30 -15.39 -5.52
C ALA A 441 8.59 -16.17 -6.82
N PRO A 442 7.91 -15.87 -7.94
CA PRO A 442 8.18 -16.52 -9.22
C PRO A 442 9.65 -16.42 -9.65
N GLY A 443 10.26 -17.56 -9.96
CA GLY A 443 11.64 -17.63 -10.44
C GLY A 443 12.72 -17.53 -9.36
N ILE A 444 12.34 -17.52 -8.08
CA ILE A 444 13.30 -17.54 -6.97
C ILE A 444 14.07 -18.87 -6.91
N THR A 445 15.38 -18.81 -6.64
CA THR A 445 16.18 -20.03 -6.42
C THR A 445 16.05 -20.53 -4.98
N PRO A 446 16.35 -21.81 -4.69
CA PRO A 446 16.36 -22.33 -3.31
C PRO A 446 17.25 -21.52 -2.36
N GLU A 447 18.41 -21.05 -2.82
CA GLU A 447 19.34 -20.25 -2.02
C GLU A 447 18.75 -18.88 -1.69
N GLN A 448 18.13 -18.23 -2.67
CA GLN A 448 17.44 -16.94 -2.48
C GLN A 448 16.23 -17.09 -1.57
N GLN A 449 15.45 -18.16 -1.75
CA GLN A 449 14.29 -18.50 -0.94
C GLN A 449 14.67 -18.64 0.53
N ALA A 450 15.79 -19.30 0.83
CA ALA A 450 16.31 -19.47 2.18
C ALA A 450 16.91 -18.19 2.79
N ALA A 451 17.35 -17.24 1.97
CA ALA A 451 17.94 -15.97 2.43
C ALA A 451 16.91 -14.89 2.78
N VAL A 452 15.65 -15.07 2.38
CA VAL A 452 14.57 -14.11 2.64
C VAL A 452 13.78 -14.55 3.87
N GLU A 453 13.53 -13.60 4.77
CA GLU A 453 12.61 -13.76 5.89
C GLU A 453 11.18 -13.48 5.40
N TRP A 454 10.42 -14.52 5.09
CA TRP A 454 9.08 -14.39 4.48
C TRP A 454 7.99 -14.06 5.50
N THR A 455 8.12 -12.93 6.21
CA THR A 455 7.10 -12.44 7.14
C THR A 455 6.63 -11.05 6.76
N HIS A 456 5.41 -10.71 7.17
CA HIS A 456 4.89 -9.34 7.00
C HIS A 456 5.79 -8.32 7.73
N TRP A 457 6.35 -8.72 8.87
CA TRP A 457 7.23 -7.86 9.66
C TRP A 457 8.54 -7.55 8.92
N ALA A 458 9.08 -8.51 8.18
CA ALA A 458 10.26 -8.32 7.34
C ALA A 458 9.99 -7.45 6.11
N ASP A 459 8.81 -7.55 5.50
CA ASP A 459 8.36 -6.64 4.43
C ASP A 459 8.37 -5.17 4.90
N LEU A 460 8.14 -4.94 6.20
CA LEU A 460 8.20 -3.62 6.85
C LEU A 460 9.43 -3.42 7.76
N VAL A 461 10.54 -4.11 7.49
CA VAL A 461 11.74 -4.03 8.34
C VAL A 461 12.32 -2.62 8.45
N ASN A 462 12.10 -1.75 7.47
CA ASN A 462 12.51 -0.34 7.54
C ASN A 462 11.72 0.47 8.59
N ILE A 463 10.54 -0.02 8.99
CA ILE A 463 9.72 0.56 10.06
C ILE A 463 10.04 -0.11 11.39
N TYR A 464 9.98 -1.45 11.44
CA TYR A 464 10.08 -2.20 12.69
C TYR A 464 11.52 -2.41 13.13
N GLY A 465 12.48 -2.37 12.22
CA GLY A 465 13.87 -2.72 12.49
C GLY A 465 14.07 -4.21 12.75
N ARG A 466 15.32 -4.57 13.06
CA ARG A 466 15.70 -5.93 13.44
C ARG A 466 16.00 -6.04 14.93
N ASP A 467 15.79 -7.22 15.49
CA ASP A 467 16.17 -7.56 16.85
C ASP A 467 17.63 -8.07 16.94
N VAL A 468 18.02 -8.55 18.12
CA VAL A 468 19.38 -9.07 18.38
C VAL A 468 19.69 -10.39 17.68
N THR A 469 18.66 -11.09 17.20
CA THR A 469 18.77 -12.34 16.44
C THR A 469 18.85 -12.08 14.93
N GLY A 470 18.62 -10.84 14.52
CA GLY A 470 18.66 -10.42 13.13
C GLY A 470 17.32 -10.56 12.41
N PHE A 471 16.25 -11.01 13.05
CA PHE A 471 14.90 -11.07 12.48
C PHE A 471 14.16 -9.74 12.64
N ALA A 472 13.14 -9.50 11.82
CA ALA A 472 12.31 -8.31 11.95
C ALA A 472 11.55 -8.30 13.28
N ARG A 473 11.47 -7.13 13.93
CA ARG A 473 10.73 -7.01 15.19
C ARG A 473 9.23 -7.20 14.92
N ASN A 474 8.61 -8.09 15.69
CA ASN A 474 7.20 -8.42 15.54
C ASN A 474 6.38 -7.73 16.67
N PRO A 475 5.40 -6.88 16.33
CA PRO A 475 4.59 -6.15 17.30
C PRO A 475 3.45 -6.99 17.92
N TRP A 476 3.13 -8.16 17.36
CA TRP A 476 2.03 -9.01 17.80
C TRP A 476 2.27 -9.56 19.21
N ASP A 477 1.23 -9.46 20.05
CA ASP A 477 1.27 -9.75 21.48
C ASP A 477 -0.06 -10.39 21.89
N ASN A 478 -0.02 -11.39 22.77
CA ASN A 478 -1.22 -11.94 23.39
C ASN A 478 -1.11 -12.14 24.92
N VAL A 479 -0.15 -11.47 25.57
CA VAL A 479 -0.04 -11.38 27.02
C VAL A 479 -1.19 -10.55 27.58
N GLY A 480 -1.86 -11.10 28.60
CA GLY A 480 -2.96 -10.43 29.29
C GLY A 480 -4.33 -10.60 28.64
N VAL A 481 -4.41 -11.27 27.48
CA VAL A 481 -5.69 -11.63 26.86
C VAL A 481 -6.34 -12.76 27.67
N GLN A 482 -7.63 -12.59 28.00
CA GLN A 482 -8.44 -13.57 28.73
C GLN A 482 -9.52 -14.13 27.82
N TYR A 483 -9.18 -15.19 27.08
CA TYR A 483 -10.09 -15.80 26.11
C TYR A 483 -11.33 -16.37 26.80
N GLY A 484 -12.52 -16.12 26.25
CA GLY A 484 -13.79 -16.59 26.82
C GLY A 484 -14.25 -15.89 28.10
N LEU A 485 -13.62 -14.79 28.55
CA LEU A 485 -13.98 -14.12 29.81
C LEU A 485 -15.45 -13.71 29.88
N GLN A 486 -16.00 -13.19 28.78
CA GLN A 486 -17.41 -12.81 28.72
C GLN A 486 -18.31 -14.05 28.84
N ALA A 487 -18.01 -15.13 28.11
CA ALA A 487 -18.75 -16.38 28.21
C ALA A 487 -18.71 -17.01 29.61
N LEU A 488 -17.61 -16.85 30.35
CA LEU A 488 -17.52 -17.27 31.76
C LEU A 488 -18.46 -16.43 32.64
N ARG A 489 -18.43 -15.10 32.48
CA ARG A 489 -19.28 -14.19 33.26
C ARG A 489 -20.76 -14.44 33.01
N ASP A 490 -21.10 -14.84 31.79
CA ASP A 490 -22.46 -15.17 31.38
C ASP A 490 -22.88 -16.60 31.78
N GLY A 491 -21.97 -17.38 32.38
CA GLY A 491 -22.23 -18.76 32.82
C GLY A 491 -22.36 -19.78 31.68
N VAL A 492 -21.92 -19.44 30.47
CA VAL A 492 -22.01 -20.29 29.27
C VAL A 492 -20.84 -21.29 29.18
N ILE A 493 -19.69 -20.91 29.73
CA ILE A 493 -18.56 -21.83 29.99
C ILE A 493 -18.29 -21.92 31.49
N THR A 494 -17.83 -23.08 31.93
CA THR A 494 -17.45 -23.28 33.33
C THR A 494 -16.13 -22.59 33.66
N PHE A 495 -15.85 -22.42 34.95
CA PHE A 495 -14.56 -21.92 35.41
C PHE A 495 -13.40 -22.83 34.95
N ASP A 496 -13.59 -24.15 34.97
CA ASP A 496 -12.59 -25.11 34.51
C ASP A 496 -12.36 -25.01 33.00
N GLU A 497 -13.41 -24.86 32.20
CA GLU A 497 -13.29 -24.61 30.75
C GLU A 497 -12.51 -23.31 30.46
N PHE A 498 -12.76 -22.26 31.23
CA PHE A 498 -12.04 -20.99 31.10
C PHE A 498 -10.54 -21.12 31.44
N LEU A 499 -10.21 -21.82 32.52
CA LEU A 499 -8.82 -22.06 32.90
C LEU A 499 -8.09 -22.92 31.86
N ASP A 500 -8.72 -24.02 31.42
CA ASP A 500 -8.16 -24.92 30.43
C ASP A 500 -7.92 -24.22 29.08
N LEU A 501 -8.87 -23.40 28.60
CA LEU A 501 -8.72 -22.56 27.42
C LEU A 501 -7.49 -21.64 27.54
N ASN A 502 -7.41 -20.89 28.62
CA ASN A 502 -6.36 -19.89 28.79
C ASN A 502 -4.98 -20.52 29.06
N ALA A 503 -4.94 -21.73 29.64
CA ALA A 503 -3.73 -22.51 29.82
C ALA A 503 -3.29 -23.23 28.53
N SER A 504 -4.20 -23.52 27.60
CA SER A 504 -3.90 -24.34 26.42
C SER A 504 -3.67 -23.55 25.13
N ALA A 505 -4.25 -22.34 24.98
CA ALA A 505 -4.20 -21.60 23.72
C ALA A 505 -2.76 -21.25 23.27
N GLY A 506 -1.89 -20.81 24.19
CA GLY A 506 -0.48 -20.55 23.92
C GLY A 506 -0.22 -19.32 23.05
N SER A 507 0.80 -19.40 22.19
CA SER A 507 1.19 -18.35 21.24
C SER A 507 1.88 -18.93 20.02
N TRP A 508 2.32 -18.08 19.10
CA TRP A 508 3.28 -18.45 18.06
C TRP A 508 4.71 -18.48 18.61
N LYS A 509 5.58 -19.30 18.00
CA LYS A 509 7.02 -19.29 18.24
C LYS A 509 7.64 -17.97 17.74
N GLU A 510 8.86 -17.66 18.19
CA GLU A 510 9.66 -16.61 17.54
C GLU A 510 10.02 -17.03 16.11
N ALA A 511 10.15 -16.05 15.20
CA ALA A 511 10.41 -16.33 13.78
C ALA A 511 11.61 -17.27 13.57
N LYS A 512 12.70 -17.05 14.32
CA LYS A 512 13.91 -17.90 14.27
C LYS A 512 13.70 -19.37 14.63
N ASP A 513 12.64 -19.68 15.37
CA ASP A 513 12.31 -21.02 15.89
C ASP A 513 11.15 -21.66 15.12
N MET A 514 10.56 -20.95 14.15
CA MET A 514 9.55 -21.49 13.26
C MET A 514 10.19 -22.44 12.24
N VAL A 515 9.39 -23.39 11.77
CA VAL A 515 9.76 -24.40 10.79
C VAL A 515 8.77 -24.38 9.63
N GLN A 516 9.16 -24.98 8.51
CA GLN A 516 8.32 -25.04 7.32
C GLN A 516 6.96 -25.70 7.59
N GLU A 517 5.91 -25.15 6.98
CA GLU A 517 4.54 -25.67 7.08
C GLU A 517 4.36 -27.05 6.44
N GLY A 518 3.29 -27.75 6.82
CA GLY A 518 2.87 -29.03 6.25
C GLY A 518 1.61 -28.91 5.37
N CYS A 519 0.88 -30.01 5.24
CA CYS A 519 -0.45 -30.02 4.59
C CYS A 519 -1.46 -29.27 5.47
N PRO A 520 -2.35 -28.42 4.94
CA PRO A 520 -2.68 -28.18 3.53
C PRO A 520 -1.82 -27.12 2.83
N TYR A 521 -0.99 -26.41 3.57
CA TYR A 521 -0.32 -25.20 3.09
C TYR A 521 0.77 -25.50 2.07
N LEU A 522 1.42 -26.66 2.19
CA LEU A 522 2.28 -27.24 1.16
C LEU A 522 1.61 -28.46 0.54
N SER A 523 1.23 -28.34 -0.74
CA SER A 523 0.56 -29.42 -1.47
C SER A 523 1.40 -30.69 -1.57
N THR A 524 2.73 -30.56 -1.65
CA THR A 524 3.69 -31.69 -1.67
C THR A 524 3.75 -32.46 -0.36
N ALA A 525 3.29 -31.87 0.75
CA ALA A 525 3.20 -32.53 2.05
C ALA A 525 1.87 -33.28 2.24
N CYS A 526 0.89 -33.07 1.36
CA CYS A 526 -0.39 -33.75 1.44
C CYS A 526 -0.34 -35.17 0.81
N PRO A 527 -1.07 -36.15 1.35
CA PRO A 527 -1.94 -36.08 2.55
C PRO A 527 -1.24 -36.47 3.87
N PHE A 528 0.09 -36.59 3.92
CA PHE A 528 0.78 -37.33 4.99
C PHE A 528 1.33 -36.49 6.17
N ASP A 529 1.17 -35.17 6.16
CA ASP A 529 1.61 -34.26 7.23
C ASP A 529 0.54 -33.19 7.52
N VAL A 530 -0.65 -33.62 7.95
CA VAL A 530 -1.82 -32.73 8.12
C VAL A 530 -1.71 -31.93 9.42
N ASP A 531 -1.59 -30.62 9.27
CA ASP A 531 -1.59 -29.61 10.32
C ASP A 531 -2.38 -28.38 9.85
N VAL A 532 -3.71 -28.46 9.95
CA VAL A 532 -4.60 -27.37 9.51
C VAL A 532 -4.49 -26.10 10.35
N TRP A 533 -3.79 -26.15 11.49
CA TRP A 533 -3.65 -25.02 12.41
C TRP A 533 -2.28 -24.35 12.34
N SER A 534 -1.29 -24.94 11.65
CA SER A 534 0.13 -24.60 11.81
C SER A 534 0.63 -24.79 13.25
N ALA A 535 0.11 -25.81 13.95
CA ALA A 535 0.43 -26.13 15.34
C ALA A 535 1.93 -26.40 15.57
N ARG A 536 2.67 -26.87 14.56
CA ARG A 536 4.14 -27.02 14.63
C ARG A 536 4.86 -25.71 14.94
N ASN A 537 4.25 -24.57 14.63
CA ASN A 537 4.79 -23.23 14.82
C ASN A 537 4.21 -22.52 16.06
N MET A 538 3.46 -23.25 16.89
CA MET A 538 2.94 -22.75 18.15
C MET A 538 3.82 -23.11 19.35
N SER A 539 3.81 -22.24 20.36
CA SER A 539 4.33 -22.48 21.71
C SER A 539 3.22 -23.08 22.55
N LEU A 540 3.20 -24.40 22.65
CA LEU A 540 2.15 -25.16 23.31
C LEU A 540 2.52 -25.55 24.74
N SER A 541 1.51 -25.88 25.54
CA SER A 541 1.72 -26.45 26.87
C SER A 541 2.42 -27.82 26.74
N PRO A 542 3.48 -28.08 27.53
CA PRO A 542 4.22 -29.35 27.46
C PRO A 542 3.44 -30.54 28.03
N ASP A 543 2.37 -30.29 28.79
CA ASP A 543 1.63 -31.28 29.58
C ASP A 543 0.11 -31.13 29.46
N GLY A 544 -0.36 -30.59 28.33
CA GLY A 544 -1.79 -30.52 28.00
C GLY A 544 -2.59 -29.50 28.80
N GLY A 545 -1.94 -28.46 29.33
CA GLY A 545 -2.57 -27.33 30.01
C GLY A 545 -2.33 -27.29 31.52
N LEU A 546 -1.65 -28.26 32.12
CA LEU A 546 -1.30 -28.22 33.55
C LEU A 546 -0.25 -27.14 33.83
N THR A 547 0.77 -27.07 32.99
CA THR A 547 1.68 -25.94 32.85
C THR A 547 1.13 -25.05 31.73
N PRO A 548 0.72 -23.81 32.01
CA PRO A 548 0.18 -22.92 30.99
C PRO A 548 1.14 -22.75 29.81
N ALA A 549 0.59 -22.87 28.61
CA ALA A 549 1.31 -22.62 27.36
C ALA A 549 1.87 -21.18 27.36
N PRO A 550 3.12 -20.97 26.92
CA PRO A 550 3.71 -19.65 26.89
C PRO A 550 2.88 -18.66 26.06
N ARG A 551 2.76 -17.42 26.57
CA ARG A 551 2.22 -16.29 25.81
C ARG A 551 3.36 -15.49 25.19
N ARG A 552 3.08 -14.83 24.08
CA ARG A 552 4.06 -14.02 23.37
C ARG A 552 3.90 -12.56 23.74
N GLN A 553 4.98 -11.96 24.24
CA GLN A 553 5.08 -10.52 24.40
C GLN A 553 5.59 -9.90 23.09
N GLY A 554 4.85 -8.96 22.54
CA GLY A 554 5.22 -8.23 21.33
C GLY A 554 6.32 -7.20 21.62
N ASP A 555 7.07 -6.85 20.58
CA ASP A 555 8.15 -5.86 20.70
C ASP A 555 7.56 -4.44 20.83
N ARG A 556 7.81 -3.79 21.97
CA ARG A 556 7.31 -2.43 22.24
C ARG A 556 7.85 -1.37 21.30
N GLN A 557 9.07 -1.52 20.77
CA GLN A 557 9.62 -0.58 19.80
C GLN A 557 8.89 -0.73 18.46
N ALA A 558 8.62 -1.96 18.02
CA ALA A 558 7.85 -2.22 16.82
C ALA A 558 6.40 -1.70 16.94
N GLN A 559 5.76 -1.93 18.10
CA GLN A 559 4.42 -1.40 18.37
C GLN A 559 4.41 0.14 18.26
N GLN A 560 5.35 0.82 18.90
CA GLN A 560 5.45 2.29 18.80
C GLN A 560 5.77 2.75 17.37
N ALA A 561 6.63 2.03 16.65
CA ALA A 561 6.97 2.33 15.27
C ALA A 561 5.74 2.23 14.36
N ALA A 562 4.89 1.20 14.54
CA ALA A 562 3.64 1.04 13.79
C ALA A 562 2.71 2.26 13.93
N TYR A 563 2.58 2.80 15.14
CA TYR A 563 1.78 4.01 15.39
C TYR A 563 2.43 5.27 14.83
N ARG A 564 3.76 5.40 14.92
CA ARG A 564 4.50 6.59 14.48
C ARG A 564 4.60 6.69 12.96
N SER A 565 4.74 5.57 12.27
CA SER A 565 4.78 5.51 10.80
C SER A 565 3.39 5.68 10.17
N GLY A 566 2.33 5.61 10.96
CA GLY A 566 0.95 5.69 10.47
C GLY A 566 0.46 4.38 9.84
N MET A 567 1.15 3.26 10.07
CA MET A 567 0.67 1.93 9.67
C MET A 567 -0.59 1.51 10.44
N VAL A 568 -0.81 2.09 11.63
CA VAL A 568 -2.09 2.02 12.35
C VAL A 568 -2.99 3.15 11.87
N PHE A 569 -4.19 2.81 11.43
CA PHE A 569 -5.20 3.80 11.08
C PHE A 569 -5.87 4.32 12.36
N ARG A 570 -5.78 5.63 12.59
CA ARG A 570 -6.26 6.29 13.81
C ARG A 570 -7.54 7.07 13.60
N GLY A 571 -8.20 6.88 12.45
CA GLY A 571 -9.40 7.64 12.08
C GLY A 571 -9.12 9.06 11.61
N ARG A 572 -7.86 9.44 11.40
CA ARG A 572 -7.50 10.79 10.91
C ARG A 572 -7.55 10.79 9.38
N ILE A 573 -8.75 10.84 8.84
CA ILE A 573 -8.99 10.99 7.40
C ILE A 573 -10.05 12.07 7.18
N ASP A 574 -9.77 13.00 6.27
CA ASP A 574 -10.59 14.20 6.01
C ASP A 574 -11.24 14.19 4.62
N ILE A 575 -11.29 13.03 3.97
CA ILE A 575 -11.95 12.81 2.68
C ILE A 575 -13.21 11.96 2.84
N PRO A 576 -14.22 12.11 1.96
CA PRO A 576 -15.37 11.22 1.96
C PRO A 576 -14.98 9.79 1.60
N LEU A 577 -15.53 8.84 2.35
CA LEU A 577 -15.46 7.40 2.09
C LEU A 577 -16.88 6.88 1.88
N ILE A 578 -17.10 6.12 0.80
CA ILE A 578 -18.41 5.61 0.38
C ILE A 578 -18.48 4.10 0.51
#